data_AF-A0A2J7PQC3-F1
#
_entry.id   AF-A0A2J7PQC3-F1
#
_cell.length_a   1.000
_cell.length_b   1.000
_cell.length_c   1.000
_cell.angle_alpha   90.00
_cell.angle_beta   90.00
_cell.angle_gamma   90.00
#
_symmetry.space_group_name_H-M   'P 1'
#
loop_
_entity.id
_entity.type
_entity.pdbx_description
1 polymer ?
#
loop_
_entity_poly.entity_id
_entity_poly.type
_entity_poly.pdbx_seq_one_letter_code
_entity_poly.pdbx_strand_id
1 'polypeptide(L)'
;MALNSSWEDLDLTKDEVEKLGAALKKEEFRKLLMEYAEEVSDPENRRQYEKEITELEKERGIDISFINPEPCYVIKSSVNGQKKAFINICKNEKVGKPTSEPMAKSGSRGLNWSLPFTQAPPRDDVDKNGNRCSVFDVVFHPDTYRLAENNAQFKKMLNN
;
A
#
# COMPACT_ATOMS: atom_id res chain seq x y z
N MET A 1 10.62 -0.79 19.34
CA MET A 1 10.90 -2.24 19.32
C MET A 1 9.81 -2.96 20.08
N ALA A 2 9.03 -3.76 19.37
CA ALA A 2 8.28 -4.88 19.94
C ALA A 2 7.95 -5.82 18.77
N LEU A 3 8.88 -6.71 18.44
CA LEU A 3 8.57 -7.94 17.71
C LEU A 3 7.84 -8.84 18.70
N ASN A 4 6.53 -8.64 18.84
CA ASN A 4 5.67 -9.63 19.50
C ASN A 4 4.54 -9.99 18.52
N SER A 5 4.93 -10.33 17.30
CA SER A 5 4.10 -11.09 16.38
C SER A 5 4.12 -12.54 16.86
N SER A 6 3.01 -12.97 17.46
CA SER A 6 2.80 -14.36 17.85
C SER A 6 2.97 -15.25 16.62
N TRP A 7 3.64 -16.40 16.78
CA TRP A 7 3.78 -17.43 15.73
C TRP A 7 2.44 -17.88 15.15
N GLU A 8 1.34 -17.61 15.86
CA GLU A 8 -0.04 -17.89 15.49
C GLU A 8 -0.51 -17.13 14.24
N ASP A 9 0.08 -15.97 13.91
CA ASP A 9 -0.30 -15.18 12.73
C ASP A 9 0.30 -15.73 11.42
N LEU A 10 1.29 -16.61 11.50
CA LEU A 10 2.00 -17.16 10.34
C LEU A 10 1.39 -18.48 9.81
N ASP A 11 0.29 -18.94 10.41
CA ASP A 11 -0.38 -20.23 10.10
C ASP A 11 0.61 -21.38 9.91
N LEU A 12 1.58 -21.48 10.83
CA LEU A 12 2.65 -22.47 10.77
C LEU A 12 2.25 -23.74 11.53
N THR A 13 2.51 -24.88 10.92
CA THR A 13 2.44 -26.17 11.60
C THR A 13 3.55 -26.29 12.65
N LYS A 14 3.36 -27.14 13.66
CA LYS A 14 4.38 -27.39 14.69
C LYS A 14 5.71 -27.83 14.09
N ASP A 15 5.66 -28.71 13.10
CA ASP A 15 6.84 -29.20 12.38
C ASP A 15 7.59 -28.07 11.67
N GLU A 16 6.88 -27.08 11.09
CA GLU A 16 7.50 -25.91 10.46
C GLU A 16 8.17 -25.01 11.49
N VAL A 17 7.53 -24.76 12.63
CA VAL A 17 8.12 -23.96 13.72
C VAL A 17 9.40 -24.62 14.24
N GLU A 18 9.38 -25.93 14.44
CA GLU A 18 10.56 -26.68 14.89
C GLU A 18 11.69 -26.65 13.85
N LYS A 19 11.37 -26.86 12.57
CA LYS A 19 12.35 -26.78 11.47
C LYS A 19 12.94 -25.38 11.33
N LEU A 20 12.10 -24.34 11.35
CA LEU A 20 12.54 -22.95 11.25
C LEU A 20 13.41 -22.58 12.46
N GLY A 21 13.00 -22.96 13.66
CA GLY A 21 13.78 -22.77 14.88
C GLY A 21 15.13 -23.49 14.86
N ALA A 22 15.18 -24.71 14.33
CA ALA A 22 16.43 -25.45 14.15
C ALA A 22 17.33 -24.81 13.08
N ALA A 23 16.77 -24.30 11.99
CA ALA A 23 17.51 -23.60 10.94
C ALA A 23 18.12 -22.29 11.47
N LEU A 24 17.36 -21.49 12.22
CA LEU A 24 17.82 -20.22 12.81
C LEU A 24 18.96 -20.39 13.82
N LYS A 25 19.14 -21.58 14.42
CA LYS A 25 20.30 -21.86 15.27
C LYS A 25 21.60 -22.05 14.48
N LYS A 26 21.51 -22.39 13.19
CA LYS A 26 22.68 -22.57 12.32
C LYS A 26 23.20 -21.21 11.87
N GLU A 27 24.49 -20.96 12.05
CA GLU A 27 25.11 -19.69 11.67
C GLU A 27 25.10 -19.46 10.16
N GLU A 28 25.38 -20.49 9.37
CA GLU A 28 25.32 -20.43 7.90
C GLU A 28 23.94 -20.02 7.39
N PHE A 29 22.88 -20.58 7.97
CA PHE A 29 21.50 -20.22 7.60
C PHE A 29 21.19 -18.77 7.93
N ARG A 30 21.59 -18.29 9.13
CA ARG A 30 21.41 -16.88 9.51
C ARG A 30 22.16 -15.95 8.57
N LYS A 31 23.39 -16.30 8.21
CA LYS A 31 24.19 -15.53 7.26
C LYS A 31 23.51 -15.43 5.90
N LEU A 32 23.09 -16.56 5.35
CA LEU A 32 22.35 -16.61 4.07
C LEU A 32 21.03 -15.81 4.13
N LEU A 33 20.30 -15.92 5.24
CA LEU A 33 19.04 -15.19 5.44
C LEU A 33 19.27 -13.68 5.52
N MET A 34 20.35 -13.24 6.16
CA MET A 34 20.74 -11.82 6.22
C MET A 34 21.17 -11.32 4.85
N GLU A 35 22.03 -12.06 4.13
CA GLU A 35 22.45 -11.73 2.76
C GLU A 35 21.24 -11.58 1.83
N TYR A 36 20.28 -12.51 1.90
CA TYR A 36 19.02 -12.41 1.15
C TYR A 36 18.20 -11.17 1.54
N ALA A 37 18.06 -10.90 2.85
CA ALA A 37 17.30 -9.74 3.31
C ALA A 37 17.94 -8.42 2.88
N GLU A 38 19.27 -8.33 2.89
CA GLU A 38 20.04 -7.19 2.38
C GLU A 38 19.84 -7.05 0.87
N GLU A 39 19.96 -8.15 0.11
CA GLU A 39 19.79 -8.16 -1.34
C GLU A 39 18.40 -7.66 -1.77
N VAL A 40 17.34 -8.14 -1.09
CA VAL A 40 15.96 -7.75 -1.37
C VAL A 40 15.65 -6.32 -0.92
N SER A 41 16.33 -5.83 0.11
CA SER A 41 16.14 -4.47 0.62
C SER A 41 16.92 -3.41 -0.16
N ASP A 42 17.92 -3.82 -0.95
CA ASP A 42 18.75 -2.90 -1.73
C ASP A 42 17.92 -2.21 -2.83
N PRO A 43 17.85 -0.87 -2.84
CA PRO A 43 17.14 -0.11 -3.87
C PRO A 43 17.61 -0.39 -5.30
N GLU A 44 18.90 -0.66 -5.54
CA GLU A 44 19.42 -0.95 -6.87
C GLU A 44 19.00 -2.33 -7.36
N ASN A 45 19.05 -3.35 -6.49
CA ASN A 45 18.57 -4.70 -6.83
C ASN A 45 17.08 -4.69 -7.12
N ARG A 46 16.28 -3.96 -6.33
CA ARG A 46 14.86 -3.78 -6.60
C ARG A 46 14.60 -3.14 -7.96
N ARG A 47 15.36 -2.10 -8.34
CA ARG A 47 15.23 -1.46 -9.66
C ARG A 47 15.59 -2.41 -10.79
N GLN A 48 16.66 -3.18 -10.63
CA GLN A 48 17.09 -4.17 -11.61
C GLN A 48 16.02 -5.27 -11.79
N TYR A 49 15.49 -5.78 -10.69
CA TYR A 49 14.38 -6.73 -10.69
C TYR A 49 13.13 -6.17 -11.38
N GLU A 50 12.69 -4.96 -11.02
CA GLU A 50 11.53 -4.31 -11.65
C GLU A 50 11.73 -4.18 -13.17
N LYS A 51 12.96 -3.82 -13.62
CA LYS A 51 13.30 -3.72 -15.03
C LYS A 51 13.21 -5.07 -15.75
N GLU A 52 13.80 -6.12 -15.18
CA GLU A 52 13.78 -7.47 -15.76
C GLU A 52 12.36 -8.01 -15.89
N ILE A 53 11.53 -7.84 -14.85
CA ILE A 53 10.12 -8.28 -14.90
C ILE A 53 9.33 -7.49 -15.94
N THR A 54 9.57 -6.18 -16.07
CA THR A 54 8.95 -5.38 -17.13
C THR A 54 9.35 -5.84 -18.52
N GLU A 55 10.63 -6.18 -18.74
CA GLU A 55 11.10 -6.70 -20.03
C GLU A 55 10.47 -8.07 -20.35
N LEU A 56 10.43 -8.99 -19.38
CA LEU A 56 9.84 -10.33 -19.54
C LEU A 56 8.32 -10.28 -19.82
N GLU A 57 7.56 -9.44 -19.12
CA GLU A 57 6.13 -9.30 -19.38
C GLU A 57 5.87 -8.62 -20.74
N LYS A 58 6.74 -7.69 -21.13
CA LYS A 58 6.69 -7.07 -22.46
C LYS A 58 6.93 -8.09 -23.58
N GLU A 59 7.83 -9.06 -23.40
CA GLU A 59 8.01 -10.18 -24.34
C GLU A 59 6.74 -11.03 -24.49
N ARG A 60 5.91 -11.11 -23.44
CA ARG A 60 4.58 -11.74 -23.46
C ARG A 60 3.49 -10.83 -24.05
N GLY A 61 3.84 -9.61 -24.45
CA GLY A 61 2.92 -8.60 -24.98
C GLY A 61 2.12 -7.86 -23.91
N ILE A 62 2.52 -7.94 -22.64
CA ILE A 62 1.86 -7.28 -21.51
C ILE A 62 2.71 -6.08 -21.07
N ASP A 63 2.13 -4.87 -21.13
CA ASP A 63 2.76 -3.68 -20.58
C ASP A 63 2.42 -3.55 -19.09
N ILE A 64 3.43 -3.56 -18.23
CA ILE A 64 3.27 -3.46 -16.78
C ILE A 64 3.98 -2.23 -16.22
N SER A 65 3.46 -1.71 -15.13
CA SER A 65 4.06 -0.58 -14.43
C SER A 65 4.00 -0.80 -12.92
N PHE A 66 5.16 -0.83 -12.29
CA PHE A 66 5.27 -0.90 -10.83
C PHE A 66 4.86 0.44 -10.20
N ILE A 67 3.92 0.39 -9.26
CA ILE A 67 3.48 1.55 -8.49
C ILE A 67 4.06 1.40 -7.09
N ASN A 68 5.08 2.21 -6.80
CA ASN A 68 5.71 2.31 -5.49
C ASN A 68 5.15 3.57 -4.80
N PRO A 69 4.12 3.47 -3.93
CA PRO A 69 3.40 4.65 -3.44
C PRO A 69 4.20 5.40 -2.38
N GLU A 70 4.17 6.73 -2.45
CA GLU A 70 4.65 7.58 -1.35
C GLU A 70 3.51 7.83 -0.35
N PRO A 71 3.73 7.65 0.96
CA PRO A 71 2.69 7.86 1.97
C PRO A 71 2.35 9.35 2.13
N CYS A 72 1.06 9.64 2.36
CA CYS A 72 0.59 11.00 2.67
C CYS A 72 -0.08 11.06 4.06
N TYR A 73 -1.33 10.59 4.18
CA TYR A 73 -2.08 10.59 5.44
C TYR A 73 -2.99 9.39 5.55
N VAL A 74 -3.49 9.14 6.76
CA VAL A 74 -4.35 7.99 7.07
C VAL A 74 -5.74 8.47 7.48
N ILE A 75 -6.78 7.85 6.92
CA ILE A 75 -8.16 8.00 7.37
C ILE A 75 -8.50 6.80 8.25
N LYS A 76 -8.99 7.07 9.46
CA LYS A 76 -9.51 6.02 10.33
C LYS A 76 -11.02 5.94 10.19
N SER A 77 -11.53 4.74 9.93
CA SER A 77 -12.95 4.46 9.76
C SER A 77 -13.27 3.05 10.31
N SER A 78 -14.39 2.48 9.87
CA SER A 78 -14.80 1.11 10.16
C SER A 78 -15.48 0.47 8.96
N VAL A 79 -15.21 -0.81 8.70
CA VAL A 79 -15.96 -1.62 7.75
C VAL A 79 -17.31 -1.98 8.39
N ASN A 80 -18.41 -1.56 7.75
CA ASN A 80 -19.79 -1.82 8.18
C ASN A 80 -20.10 -1.44 9.64
N GLY A 81 -19.37 -0.48 10.23
CA GLY A 81 -19.56 -0.06 11.62
C GLY A 81 -19.02 -1.04 12.67
N GLN A 82 -18.31 -2.12 12.27
CA GLN A 82 -17.92 -3.20 13.18
C GLN A 82 -16.40 -3.35 13.30
N LYS A 83 -15.71 -3.58 12.19
CA LYS A 83 -14.26 -3.81 12.16
C LYS A 83 -13.54 -2.49 11.90
N LYS A 84 -12.55 -2.13 12.70
CA LYS A 84 -11.74 -0.91 12.46
C LYS A 84 -11.11 -0.98 11.07
N ALA A 85 -11.10 0.16 10.38
CA ALA A 85 -10.49 0.31 9.08
C ALA A 85 -9.50 1.48 9.07
N PHE A 86 -8.37 1.30 8.40
CA PHE A 86 -7.43 2.37 8.09
C PHE A 86 -7.28 2.47 6.58
N ILE A 87 -7.39 3.67 6.05
CA ILE A 87 -7.25 3.94 4.62
C ILE A 87 -6.02 4.83 4.48
N ASN A 88 -4.93 4.27 3.97
CA ASN A 88 -3.71 4.99 3.66
C ASN A 88 -3.91 5.71 2.33
N ILE A 89 -3.92 7.03 2.38
CA ILE A 89 -3.90 7.89 1.21
C ILE A 89 -2.43 8.08 0.82
N CYS A 90 -2.09 7.60 -0.37
CA CYS A 90 -0.75 7.64 -0.92
C CYS A 90 -0.75 8.37 -2.26
N LYS A 91 0.45 8.67 -2.78
CA LYS A 91 0.63 9.32 -4.08
C LYS A 91 1.65 8.62 -4.96
N ASN A 92 1.44 8.63 -6.27
CA ASN A 92 2.41 8.17 -7.27
C ASN A 92 2.13 8.84 -8.63
N GLU A 93 3.18 9.31 -9.30
CA GLU A 93 3.08 10.03 -10.60
C GLU A 93 2.54 9.16 -11.75
N LYS A 94 2.56 7.82 -11.62
CA LYS A 94 2.02 6.89 -12.63
C LYS A 94 0.48 6.81 -12.60
N VAL A 95 -0.17 7.32 -11.56
CA VAL A 95 -1.64 7.38 -11.47
C VAL A 95 -2.16 8.57 -12.27
N GLY A 96 -3.34 8.47 -12.88
CA GLY A 96 -3.92 9.57 -13.67
C GLY A 96 -4.14 10.85 -12.86
N LYS A 97 -3.86 12.01 -13.49
CA LYS A 97 -4.09 13.34 -12.90
C LYS A 97 -5.57 13.62 -12.64
N PRO A 98 -5.91 14.42 -11.60
CA PRO A 98 -7.28 14.88 -11.41
C PRO A 98 -7.68 15.81 -12.55
N THR A 99 -8.92 15.70 -13.01
CA THR A 99 -9.52 16.64 -13.98
C THR A 99 -10.82 17.21 -13.43
N SER A 100 -11.22 18.38 -13.92
CA SER A 100 -12.46 19.02 -13.51
C SER A 100 -13.16 19.69 -14.68
N GLU A 101 -14.49 19.62 -14.68
CA GLU A 101 -15.34 20.34 -15.63
C GLU A 101 -16.31 21.27 -14.88
N PRO A 102 -16.55 22.49 -15.38
CA PRO A 102 -17.57 23.38 -14.81
C PRO A 102 -18.95 22.71 -14.84
N MET A 103 -19.67 22.77 -13.72
CA MET A 103 -21.03 22.25 -13.63
C MET A 103 -21.93 23.26 -12.93
N ALA A 104 -23.14 23.43 -13.47
CA ALA A 104 -24.21 24.20 -12.82
C ALA A 104 -25.38 23.25 -12.53
N LYS A 105 -25.76 23.12 -11.26
CA LYS A 105 -26.91 22.30 -10.83
C LYS A 105 -27.78 23.10 -9.88
N SER A 106 -29.07 23.22 -10.21
CA SER A 106 -30.08 23.88 -9.38
C SER A 106 -29.68 25.26 -8.85
N GLY A 107 -29.12 26.11 -9.71
CA GLY A 107 -28.70 27.47 -9.35
C GLY A 107 -27.33 27.58 -8.66
N SER A 108 -26.71 26.46 -8.27
CA SER A 108 -25.34 26.43 -7.74
C SER A 108 -24.33 26.18 -8.86
N ARG A 109 -23.22 26.93 -8.85
CA ARG A 109 -22.07 26.72 -9.73
C ARG A 109 -20.98 25.98 -8.96
N GLY A 110 -20.38 24.98 -9.58
CA GLY A 110 -19.30 24.19 -9.00
C GLY A 110 -18.44 23.52 -10.07
N LEU A 111 -17.58 22.62 -9.61
CA LEU A 111 -16.75 21.78 -10.46
C LEU A 111 -17.16 20.32 -10.26
N ASN A 112 -17.30 19.58 -11.34
CA ASN A 112 -17.38 18.13 -11.32
C ASN A 112 -15.96 17.58 -11.47
N TRP A 113 -15.51 16.77 -10.50
CA TRP A 113 -14.15 16.26 -10.46
C TRP A 113 -14.09 14.79 -10.89
N SER A 114 -13.11 14.45 -11.72
CA SER A 114 -12.69 13.07 -11.96
C SER A 114 -11.34 12.85 -11.30
N LEU A 115 -11.27 11.88 -10.39
CA LEU A 115 -10.11 11.62 -9.56
C LEU A 115 -9.64 10.17 -9.77
N PRO A 116 -8.74 9.92 -10.74
CA PRO A 116 -8.19 8.58 -10.93
C PRO A 116 -7.42 8.11 -9.70
N PHE A 117 -7.60 6.85 -9.34
CA PHE A 117 -6.86 6.20 -8.26
C PHE A 117 -6.61 4.73 -8.59
N THR A 118 -5.61 4.15 -7.94
CA THR A 118 -5.46 2.70 -7.83
C THR A 118 -5.60 2.28 -6.38
N GLN A 119 -6.15 1.08 -6.16
CA GLN A 119 -6.36 0.53 -4.84
C GLN A 119 -5.85 -0.90 -4.82
N ALA A 120 -4.90 -1.18 -3.94
CA ALA A 120 -4.46 -2.55 -3.69
C ALA A 120 -5.58 -3.32 -2.95
N PRO A 121 -5.64 -4.66 -3.10
CA PRO A 121 -6.55 -5.47 -2.29
C PRO A 121 -6.42 -5.14 -0.80
N PRO A 122 -7.53 -5.06 -0.05
CA PRO A 122 -7.48 -4.80 1.37
C PRO A 122 -6.69 -5.90 2.08
N ARG A 123 -5.90 -5.52 3.09
CA ARG A 123 -5.17 -6.46 3.95
C ARG A 123 -5.69 -6.42 5.38
N ASP A 124 -5.53 -7.52 6.08
CA ASP A 124 -5.74 -7.58 7.52
C ASP A 124 -4.48 -7.14 8.26
N ASP A 125 -4.68 -6.44 9.38
CA ASP A 125 -3.60 -5.93 10.22
C ASP A 125 -4.08 -5.88 11.68
N VAL A 126 -3.20 -5.48 12.60
CA VAL A 126 -3.51 -5.30 14.03
C VAL A 126 -3.32 -3.85 14.44
N ASP A 127 -4.29 -3.32 15.18
CA ASP A 127 -4.16 -1.99 15.76
C ASP A 127 -3.23 -1.97 16.97
N LYS A 128 -2.94 -0.77 17.50
CA LYS A 128 -2.07 -0.59 18.68
C LYS A 128 -2.52 -1.33 19.95
N ASN A 129 -3.78 -1.80 20.00
CA ASN A 129 -4.34 -2.55 21.12
C ASN A 129 -4.42 -4.06 20.81
N GLY A 130 -3.84 -4.53 19.69
CA GLY A 130 -3.85 -5.92 19.25
C GLY A 130 -5.16 -6.38 18.61
N ASN A 131 -6.09 -5.47 18.29
CA ASN A 131 -7.35 -5.85 17.65
C ASN A 131 -7.19 -5.90 16.13
N ARG A 132 -7.78 -6.91 15.49
CA ARG A 132 -7.81 -7.03 14.02
C ARG A 132 -8.49 -5.81 13.40
N CYS A 133 -7.87 -5.27 12.36
CA CYS A 133 -8.39 -4.18 11.54
C CYS A 133 -8.15 -4.50 10.05
N SER A 134 -8.79 -3.73 9.18
CA SER A 134 -8.54 -3.81 7.74
C SER A 134 -7.82 -2.55 7.26
N VAL A 135 -6.82 -2.73 6.41
CA VAL A 135 -6.02 -1.63 5.84
C VAL A 135 -6.24 -1.60 4.34
N PHE A 136 -6.51 -0.41 3.83
CA PHE A 136 -6.71 -0.11 2.42
C PHE A 136 -5.65 0.89 1.99
N ASP A 137 -4.93 0.63 0.91
CA ASP A 137 -4.03 1.61 0.31
C ASP A 137 -4.68 2.17 -0.95
N VAL A 138 -4.92 3.49 -0.96
CA VAL A 138 -5.49 4.22 -2.09
C VAL A 138 -4.45 5.21 -2.58
N VAL A 139 -4.03 5.05 -3.84
CA VAL A 139 -2.96 5.84 -4.44
C VAL A 139 -3.55 6.76 -5.48
N PHE A 140 -3.34 8.06 -5.30
CA PHE A 140 -3.72 9.10 -6.26
C PHE A 140 -2.48 9.67 -6.97
N HIS A 141 -2.69 10.51 -7.98
CA HIS A 141 -1.63 11.36 -8.49
C HIS A 141 -1.25 12.45 -7.45
N PRO A 142 0.03 12.87 -7.35
CA PRO A 142 0.47 13.92 -6.42
C PRO A 142 -0.32 15.24 -6.52
N ASP A 143 -0.79 15.61 -7.71
CA ASP A 143 -1.66 16.78 -7.92
C ASP A 143 -2.98 16.68 -7.15
N THR A 144 -3.60 15.50 -7.04
CA THR A 144 -4.81 15.30 -6.23
C THR A 144 -4.52 15.56 -4.76
N TYR A 145 -3.38 15.10 -4.27
CA TYR A 145 -2.95 15.36 -2.89
C TYR A 145 -2.69 16.85 -2.66
N ARG A 146 -1.99 17.54 -3.58
CA ARG A 146 -1.74 18.99 -3.51
C ARG A 146 -3.05 19.80 -3.45
N LEU A 147 -4.07 19.40 -4.22
CA LEU A 147 -5.40 20.04 -4.16
C LEU A 147 -6.05 19.84 -2.79
N ALA A 148 -5.99 18.64 -2.23
CA ALA A 148 -6.55 18.35 -0.90
C ALA A 148 -5.81 19.08 0.22
N GLU A 149 -4.49 19.26 0.12
CA GLU A 149 -3.70 19.99 1.12
C GLU A 149 -4.07 21.47 1.17
N ASN A 150 -4.37 22.07 0.01
CA ASN A 150 -4.64 23.51 -0.11
C ASN A 150 -6.14 23.87 -0.13
N ASN A 151 -7.04 22.89 -0.17
CA ASN A 151 -8.48 23.13 -0.21
C ASN A 151 -9.23 22.14 0.70
N ALA A 152 -9.69 22.63 1.85
CA ALA A 152 -10.39 21.83 2.85
C ALA A 152 -11.71 21.22 2.33
N GLN A 153 -12.43 21.91 1.44
CA GLN A 153 -13.66 21.39 0.84
C GLN A 153 -13.33 20.24 -0.13
N PHE A 154 -12.26 20.38 -0.92
CA PHE A 154 -11.77 19.31 -1.78
C PHE A 154 -11.30 18.10 -0.96
N LYS A 155 -10.55 18.32 0.13
CA LYS A 155 -10.13 17.25 1.05
C LYS A 155 -11.32 16.51 1.66
N LYS A 156 -12.37 17.24 2.04
CA LYS A 156 -13.61 16.63 2.54
C LYS A 156 -14.28 15.78 1.46
N MET A 157 -14.33 16.25 0.22
CA MET A 157 -14.86 15.48 -0.91
C MET A 157 -14.02 14.23 -1.20
N LEU A 158 -12.68 14.33 -1.15
CA LEU A 158 -11.76 13.21 -1.36
C LEU A 158 -11.92 12.11 -0.30
N ASN A 159 -12.30 12.49 0.93
CA ASN A 159 -12.45 11.60 2.07
C ASN A 159 -13.88 11.05 2.26
N ASN A 160 -14.84 11.45 1.42
CA ASN A 160 -16.25 11.09 1.58
C ASN A 160 -16.56 9.66 1.12
#